data_AF-A0A0F6ADI9-F1
#
_entry.id   AF-A0A0F6ADI9-F1
#
_cell.length_a   1.000
_cell.length_b   1.000
_cell.length_c   1.000
_cell.angle_alpha   90.00
_cell.angle_beta   90.00
_cell.angle_gamma   90.00
#
_symmetry.space_group_name_H-M   'P 1'
#
loop_
_entity.id
_entity.type
_entity.pdbx_description
1 polymer ?
#
loop_
_entity_poly.entity_id
_entity_poly.type
_entity_poly.pdbx_seq_one_letter_code
_entity_poly.pdbx_strand_id
1 'polypeptide(L)'
;MSTKRNICIASLMYCVPYLLVAQETSYLWDFGDGTNSTDENPTHEYSTPGIYTVSLTASVNENLSYSKQYEVNAISPAIKSISLAIPDIIEAGKTITANVVLTSDYDLSLSYQWEFSSGLSRNGKEVEVTFDEAGEQTVSVKAYYDNVLVAQDTFELSVTPTNQTAQDPANRGQATKTESSSGGTLGWLTPLLLLISLRKKKYIRTRF
;
A
#
# COMPACT_ATOMS: atom_id res chain seq x y z
N MET A 1 34.58 70.17 -15.44
CA MET A 1 33.91 69.00 -16.06
C MET A 1 34.71 67.75 -15.74
N SER A 2 34.01 66.72 -15.32
CA SER A 2 34.48 65.53 -14.62
C SER A 2 35.58 64.75 -15.32
N THR A 3 36.61 64.39 -14.55
CA THR A 3 37.58 63.34 -14.83
C THR A 3 36.87 62.00 -15.03
N LYS A 4 37.12 61.30 -16.14
CA LYS A 4 36.95 59.84 -16.21
C LYS A 4 38.31 59.23 -16.57
N ARG A 5 38.93 58.58 -15.58
CA ARG A 5 40.17 57.82 -15.76
C ARG A 5 39.81 56.50 -16.42
N ASN A 6 40.23 56.33 -17.67
CA ASN A 6 40.35 55.01 -18.27
C ASN A 6 41.61 54.36 -17.70
N ILE A 7 41.44 53.34 -16.86
CA ILE A 7 42.51 52.40 -16.55
C ILE A 7 42.34 51.24 -17.53
N CYS A 8 43.05 51.32 -18.65
CA CYS A 8 43.39 50.15 -19.44
C CYS A 8 44.84 49.80 -19.09
N ILE A 9 45.05 48.70 -18.38
CA ILE A 9 46.37 48.07 -18.28
C ILE A 9 46.44 46.99 -19.35
N ALA A 10 47.50 47.07 -20.15
CA ALA A 10 47.80 46.22 -21.27
C ALA A 10 48.00 44.75 -20.86
N SER A 11 47.79 43.86 -21.85
CA SER A 11 48.19 42.45 -21.85
C SER A 11 47.27 41.47 -21.12
N LEU A 12 46.08 41.26 -21.67
CA LEU A 12 45.74 40.00 -22.37
C LEU A 12 44.39 40.17 -23.04
N MET A 13 44.46 40.24 -24.36
CA MET A 13 43.36 40.30 -25.28
C MET A 13 42.59 38.97 -25.23
N TYR A 14 41.52 38.93 -24.44
CA TYR A 14 40.41 37.99 -24.64
C TYR A 14 39.13 38.80 -24.77
N CYS A 15 39.02 39.50 -25.90
CA CYS A 15 37.70 39.73 -26.49
C CYS A 15 37.23 38.37 -27.02
N VAL A 16 36.48 37.64 -26.21
CA VAL A 16 35.54 36.66 -26.75
C VAL A 16 34.19 37.36 -26.74
N PRO A 17 33.53 37.59 -27.89
CA PRO A 17 32.11 37.88 -27.89
C PRO A 17 31.39 36.54 -27.65
N TYR A 18 31.58 35.93 -26.49
CA TYR A 18 30.70 34.85 -26.09
C TYR A 18 29.50 35.54 -25.48
N LEU A 19 28.38 35.47 -26.20
CA LEU A 19 27.05 35.77 -25.71
C LEU A 19 26.96 35.39 -24.22
N LEU A 20 27.03 36.38 -23.33
CA LEU A 20 26.50 36.27 -21.98
C LEU A 20 24.97 36.41 -22.13
N VAL A 21 24.34 35.45 -22.82
CA VAL A 21 22.91 35.27 -22.67
C VAL A 21 22.77 34.71 -21.26
N ALA A 22 22.22 35.53 -20.36
CA ALA A 22 21.76 35.03 -19.07
C ALA A 22 20.90 33.81 -19.35
N GLN A 23 21.29 32.66 -18.80
CA GLN A 23 20.54 31.44 -18.98
C GLN A 23 19.25 31.58 -18.16
N GLU A 24 18.14 31.88 -18.84
CA GLU A 24 16.82 31.91 -18.22
C GLU A 24 16.23 30.50 -18.30
N THR A 25 15.95 29.92 -17.14
CA THR A 25 15.24 28.65 -17.03
C THR A 25 13.82 28.94 -16.60
N SER A 26 12.85 28.40 -17.35
CA SER A 26 11.43 28.48 -17.01
C SER A 26 10.87 27.08 -16.82
N TYR A 27 9.87 26.98 -15.95
CA TYR A 27 9.17 25.74 -15.62
C TYR A 27 7.70 25.89 -15.98
N LEU A 28 7.10 24.80 -16.42
CA LEU A 28 5.66 24.68 -16.58
C LEU A 28 5.24 23.31 -16.04
N TRP A 29 4.50 23.34 -14.95
CA TRP A 29 3.82 22.20 -14.37
C TRP A 29 2.40 22.15 -14.87
N ASP A 30 1.98 21.02 -15.43
CA ASP A 30 0.58 20.66 -15.65
C ASP A 30 0.24 19.57 -14.65
N PHE A 31 -0.74 19.81 -13.77
CA PHE A 31 -1.09 18.87 -12.71
C PHE A 31 -2.08 17.79 -13.16
N GLY A 32 -2.56 17.84 -14.40
CA GLY A 32 -3.48 16.85 -14.98
C GLY A 32 -4.94 17.02 -14.54
N ASP A 33 -5.25 18.00 -13.71
CA ASP A 33 -6.60 18.36 -13.25
C ASP A 33 -7.14 19.64 -13.93
N GLY A 34 -6.42 20.16 -14.93
CA GLY A 34 -6.72 21.41 -15.63
C GLY A 34 -6.05 22.64 -15.04
N THR A 35 -5.29 22.51 -13.95
CA THR A 35 -4.50 23.59 -13.36
C THR A 35 -3.01 23.46 -13.71
N ASN A 36 -2.27 24.57 -13.62
CA ASN A 36 -0.84 24.63 -13.93
C ASN A 36 -0.10 25.62 -13.03
N SER A 37 1.23 25.54 -13.00
CA SER A 37 2.11 26.49 -12.32
C SER A 37 3.41 26.72 -13.09
N THR A 38 3.99 27.92 -12.96
CA THR A 38 5.31 28.27 -13.50
C THR A 38 6.39 28.36 -12.42
N ASP A 39 6.05 28.07 -11.16
CA ASP A 39 7.02 28.06 -10.07
C ASP A 39 8.02 26.91 -10.26
N GLU A 40 9.24 27.09 -9.78
CA GLU A 40 10.28 26.05 -9.82
C GLU A 40 9.88 24.83 -8.95
N ASN A 41 9.27 25.09 -7.79
CA ASN A 41 8.86 24.08 -6.81
C ASN A 41 7.44 24.36 -6.29
N PRO A 42 6.38 24.16 -7.11
CA PRO A 42 5.01 24.42 -6.67
C PRO A 42 4.54 23.36 -5.67
N THR A 43 3.56 23.74 -4.85
CA THR A 43 2.72 22.80 -4.09
C THR A 43 1.33 22.81 -4.70
N HIS A 44 0.74 21.64 -4.89
CA HIS A 44 -0.60 21.49 -5.46
C HIS A 44 -1.45 20.55 -4.61
N GLU A 45 -2.73 20.89 -4.45
CA GLU A 45 -3.71 20.10 -3.70
C GLU A 45 -4.85 19.68 -4.63
N TYR A 46 -5.07 18.37 -4.75
CA TYR A 46 -6.15 17.82 -5.55
C TYR A 46 -7.46 17.82 -4.76
N SER A 47 -8.45 18.58 -5.24
CA SER A 47 -9.77 18.65 -4.62
C SER A 47 -10.63 17.40 -4.86
N THR A 48 -10.30 16.60 -5.86
CA THR A 48 -10.99 15.36 -6.19
C THR A 48 -10.02 14.18 -6.12
N PRO A 49 -10.43 13.04 -5.56
CA PRO A 49 -9.61 11.84 -5.59
C PRO A 49 -9.52 11.31 -7.01
N GLY A 50 -8.31 10.99 -7.44
CA GLY A 50 -8.06 10.48 -8.78
C GLY A 50 -6.60 10.09 -8.95
N ILE A 51 -6.32 9.53 -10.13
CA ILE A 51 -4.95 9.28 -10.59
C ILE A 51 -4.68 10.34 -11.65
N TYR A 52 -3.66 11.16 -11.42
CA TYR A 52 -3.34 12.30 -12.26
C TYR A 52 -1.97 12.12 -12.90
N THR A 53 -1.88 12.42 -14.19
CA THR A 53 -0.60 12.50 -14.90
C THR A 53 -0.07 13.92 -14.79
N VAL A 54 0.92 14.13 -13.93
CA VAL A 54 1.61 15.41 -13.76
C VAL A 54 2.74 15.51 -14.78
N SER A 55 2.79 16.61 -15.52
CA SER A 55 3.84 16.88 -16.51
C SER A 55 4.65 18.11 -16.12
N LEU A 56 5.97 17.96 -16.02
CA LEU A 56 6.90 19.08 -15.91
C LEU A 56 7.54 19.32 -17.27
N THR A 57 7.51 20.57 -17.75
CA THR A 57 8.31 21.05 -18.87
C THR A 57 9.27 22.13 -18.37
N ALA A 58 10.57 21.90 -18.49
CA ALA A 58 11.61 22.89 -18.21
C ALA A 58 12.22 23.38 -19.52
N SER A 59 12.35 24.70 -19.68
CA SER A 59 12.87 25.34 -20.89
C SER A 59 14.04 26.25 -20.56
N VAL A 60 15.05 26.27 -21.42
CA VAL A 60 16.24 27.12 -21.28
C VAL A 60 16.34 28.03 -22.50
N ASN A 61 16.27 29.34 -22.28
CA ASN A 61 16.36 30.38 -23.31
C ASN A 61 15.45 30.10 -24.53
N GLU A 62 14.30 29.44 -24.32
CA GLU A 62 13.34 28.99 -25.36
C GLU A 62 13.90 28.05 -26.45
N ASN A 63 15.18 27.69 -26.39
CA ASN A 63 15.87 26.90 -27.42
C ASN A 63 16.00 25.43 -27.06
N LEU A 64 15.95 25.10 -25.77
CA LEU A 64 16.04 23.74 -25.26
C LEU A 64 14.87 23.51 -24.31
N SER A 65 14.11 22.45 -24.53
CA SER A 65 13.06 22.01 -23.62
C SER A 65 13.23 20.55 -23.23
N TYR A 66 12.91 20.23 -21.98
CA TYR A 66 12.86 18.88 -21.46
C TYR A 66 11.52 18.68 -20.77
N SER A 67 10.85 17.58 -21.07
CA SER A 67 9.57 17.22 -20.44
C SER A 67 9.65 15.87 -19.76
N LYS A 68 8.98 15.75 -18.62
CA LYS A 68 8.86 14.51 -17.86
C LYS A 68 7.49 14.42 -17.21
N GLN A 69 6.94 13.21 -17.21
CA GLN A 69 5.65 12.90 -16.60
C GLN A 69 5.80 12.00 -15.37
N TYR A 70 4.86 12.13 -14.44
CA TYR A 70 4.71 11.31 -13.25
C TYR A 70 3.23 11.02 -13.00
N GLU A 71 2.91 9.84 -12.51
CA GLU A 71 1.57 9.54 -12.01
C GLU A 71 1.48 9.86 -10.51
N VAL A 72 0.44 10.59 -10.13
CA VAL A 72 0.14 10.94 -8.75
C VAL A 72 -1.19 10.33 -8.36
N ASN A 73 -1.17 9.51 -7.31
CA ASN A 73 -2.36 8.90 -6.73
C ASN A 73 -2.91 9.79 -5.59
N ALA A 74 -3.93 10.57 -5.89
CA ALA A 74 -4.64 11.42 -4.92
C ALA A 74 -5.77 10.67 -4.16
N ILE A 75 -5.90 9.35 -4.34
CA ILE A 75 -6.95 8.52 -3.73
C ILE A 75 -6.52 7.99 -2.37
N SER A 76 -5.26 7.57 -2.25
CA SER A 76 -4.69 7.12 -0.99
C SER A 76 -4.91 8.11 0.18
N PRO A 77 -4.69 9.43 0.04
CA PRO A 77 -4.98 10.39 1.12
C PRO A 77 -6.48 10.54 1.44
N ALA A 78 -7.38 10.18 0.52
CA ALA A 78 -8.83 10.22 0.74
C ALA A 78 -9.33 9.04 1.60
N ILE A 79 -8.62 7.92 1.64
CA ILE A 79 -8.98 6.73 2.42
C ILE A 79 -8.50 6.92 3.86
N LYS A 80 -9.43 6.90 4.83
CA LYS A 80 -9.12 7.06 6.26
C LYS A 80 -8.86 5.74 6.96
N SER A 81 -9.65 4.71 6.64
CA SER A 81 -9.49 3.38 7.22
C SER A 81 -10.11 2.29 6.38
N ILE A 82 -9.50 1.10 6.48
CA ILE A 82 -10.08 -0.18 6.09
C ILE A 82 -10.40 -0.92 7.39
N SER A 83 -11.56 -1.58 7.44
CA SER A 83 -11.96 -2.49 8.50
C SER A 83 -12.80 -3.62 7.90
N LEU A 84 -12.98 -4.70 8.66
CA LEU A 84 -13.75 -5.86 8.23
C LEU A 84 -15.05 -5.94 9.03
N ALA A 85 -16.16 -6.14 8.33
CA ALA A 85 -17.41 -6.61 8.92
C ALA A 85 -17.44 -8.14 8.81
N ILE A 86 -17.24 -8.79 9.95
CA ILE A 86 -17.17 -10.25 10.13
C ILE A 86 -17.94 -10.66 11.40
N PRO A 87 -18.33 -11.93 11.57
CA PRO A 87 -18.92 -12.42 12.81
C PRO A 87 -17.99 -12.25 14.04
N ASP A 88 -18.58 -12.06 15.22
CA ASP A 88 -17.85 -11.94 16.50
C ASP A 88 -17.06 -13.22 16.84
N ILE A 89 -17.54 -14.38 16.39
CA ILE A 89 -16.94 -15.70 16.62
C ILE A 89 -16.78 -16.39 15.26
N ILE A 90 -15.57 -16.89 14.99
CA ILE A 90 -15.24 -17.64 13.79
C ILE A 90 -14.82 -19.05 14.22
N GLU A 91 -15.57 -20.06 13.79
CA GLU A 91 -15.27 -21.46 14.10
C GLU A 91 -14.58 -22.15 12.92
N ALA A 92 -13.54 -22.93 13.23
CA ALA A 92 -12.79 -23.68 12.21
C ALA A 92 -13.71 -24.67 11.47
N GLY A 93 -13.71 -24.65 10.14
CA GLY A 93 -14.56 -25.47 9.28
C GLY A 93 -15.96 -24.90 9.03
N LYS A 94 -16.29 -23.71 9.54
CA LYS A 94 -17.52 -22.97 9.19
C LYS A 94 -17.25 -21.88 8.16
N THR A 95 -18.14 -21.75 7.20
CA THR A 95 -18.13 -20.65 6.23
C THR A 95 -18.69 -19.38 6.87
N ILE A 96 -17.98 -18.27 6.70
CA ILE A 96 -18.43 -16.93 7.09
C ILE A 96 -18.49 -16.02 5.86
N THR A 97 -19.30 -14.97 5.95
CA THR A 97 -19.26 -13.83 5.05
C THR A 97 -18.37 -12.75 5.66
N ALA A 98 -17.43 -12.22 4.88
CA ALA A 98 -16.56 -11.12 5.26
C ALA A 98 -16.74 -9.96 4.27
N ASN A 99 -16.95 -8.75 4.79
CA ASN A 99 -17.18 -7.55 3.97
C ASN A 99 -16.17 -6.46 4.33
N VAL A 100 -15.66 -5.73 3.32
CA VAL A 100 -14.80 -4.57 3.52
C VAL A 100 -15.63 -3.35 3.87
N VAL A 101 -15.36 -2.80 5.06
CA VAL A 101 -15.87 -1.50 5.49
C VAL A 101 -14.76 -0.46 5.33
N LEU A 102 -14.92 0.40 4.32
CA LEU A 102 -14.00 1.48 4.00
C LEU A 102 -14.58 2.83 4.44
N THR A 103 -13.74 3.65 5.07
CA THR A 103 -14.07 5.03 5.43
C THR A 103 -13.22 5.98 4.59
N SER A 104 -13.86 6.91 3.90
CA SER A 104 -13.23 7.93 3.05
C SER A 104 -14.03 9.23 3.05
N ASP A 105 -13.38 10.33 2.68
CA ASP A 105 -14.04 11.63 2.50
C ASP A 105 -14.91 11.69 1.23
N TYR A 106 -14.75 10.69 0.34
CA TYR A 106 -15.41 10.62 -0.96
C TYR A 106 -16.02 9.24 -1.18
N ASP A 107 -17.05 9.16 -2.03
CA ASP A 107 -17.58 7.89 -2.51
C ASP A 107 -16.66 7.32 -3.60
N LEU A 108 -15.90 6.28 -3.26
CA LEU A 108 -14.89 5.68 -4.11
C LEU A 108 -15.37 4.34 -4.66
N SER A 109 -15.40 4.21 -6.00
CA SER A 109 -15.63 2.93 -6.66
C SER A 109 -14.30 2.16 -6.73
N LEU A 110 -14.16 1.16 -5.85
CA LEU A 110 -12.94 0.38 -5.70
C LEU A 110 -13.20 -1.10 -5.96
N SER A 111 -12.19 -1.80 -6.49
CA SER A 111 -12.13 -3.25 -6.50
C SER A 111 -11.25 -3.75 -5.34
N TYR A 112 -11.50 -4.98 -4.89
CA TYR A 112 -10.85 -5.53 -3.70
C TYR A 112 -10.30 -6.92 -3.99
N GLN A 113 -9.11 -7.18 -3.47
CA GLN A 113 -8.49 -8.50 -3.45
C GLN A 113 -8.15 -8.87 -2.01
N TRP A 114 -8.46 -10.11 -1.64
CA TRP A 114 -8.21 -10.69 -0.33
C TRP A 114 -7.16 -11.78 -0.46
N GLU A 115 -6.23 -11.82 0.49
CA GLU A 115 -5.20 -12.84 0.63
C GLU A 115 -5.27 -13.37 2.06
N PHE A 116 -5.56 -14.66 2.22
CA PHE A 116 -5.66 -15.33 3.52
C PHE A 116 -4.32 -16.01 3.85
N SER A 117 -4.02 -16.20 5.14
CA SER A 117 -2.84 -16.94 5.62
C SER A 117 -2.74 -18.37 5.06
N SER A 118 -3.86 -18.97 4.66
CA SER A 118 -3.91 -20.27 3.97
C SER A 118 -3.38 -20.23 2.53
N GLY A 119 -3.08 -19.04 1.98
CA GLY A 119 -2.73 -18.83 0.58
C GLY A 119 -3.93 -18.69 -0.35
N LEU A 120 -5.16 -18.78 0.18
CA LEU A 120 -6.39 -18.54 -0.57
C LEU A 120 -6.47 -17.06 -1.02
N SER A 121 -6.98 -16.83 -2.23
CA SER A 121 -7.32 -15.48 -2.70
C SER A 121 -8.78 -15.36 -3.11
N ARG A 122 -9.36 -14.18 -2.89
CA ARG A 122 -10.72 -13.83 -3.31
C ARG A 122 -10.78 -12.42 -3.86
N ASN A 123 -11.75 -12.15 -4.73
CA ASN A 123 -12.01 -10.82 -5.27
C ASN A 123 -13.43 -10.39 -4.90
N GLY A 124 -13.61 -9.10 -4.65
CA GLY A 124 -14.91 -8.51 -4.33
C GLY A 124 -14.92 -7.80 -2.99
N LYS A 125 -15.82 -6.84 -2.83
CA LYS A 125 -16.04 -6.10 -1.58
C LYS A 125 -16.53 -7.02 -0.46
N GLU A 126 -17.26 -8.07 -0.81
CA GLU A 126 -17.76 -9.11 0.06
C GLU A 126 -17.31 -10.47 -0.46
N VAL A 127 -16.90 -11.36 0.44
CA VAL A 127 -16.43 -12.70 0.11
C VAL A 127 -16.93 -13.72 1.13
N GLU A 128 -17.12 -14.96 0.68
CA GLU A 128 -17.35 -16.11 1.56
C GLU A 128 -16.04 -16.90 1.73
N VAL A 129 -15.74 -17.26 2.98
CA VAL A 129 -14.51 -17.98 3.34
C VAL A 129 -14.74 -18.97 4.48
N THR A 130 -14.06 -20.11 4.41
CA THR A 130 -13.94 -21.09 5.50
C THR A 130 -12.50 -21.11 5.99
N PHE A 131 -12.30 -21.08 7.30
CA PHE A 131 -10.98 -21.27 7.93
C PHE A 131 -10.87 -22.71 8.40
N ASP A 132 -10.02 -23.53 7.78
CA ASP A 132 -9.93 -24.96 8.12
C ASP A 132 -9.18 -25.20 9.44
N GLU A 133 -8.25 -24.31 9.79
CA GLU A 133 -7.42 -24.41 10.98
C GLU A 133 -7.81 -23.36 12.02
N ALA A 134 -7.91 -23.79 13.28
CA ALA A 134 -8.07 -22.90 14.43
C ALA A 134 -6.77 -22.18 14.76
N GLY A 135 -6.87 -21.08 15.51
CA GLY A 135 -5.75 -20.24 15.92
C GLY A 135 -5.76 -18.86 15.27
N GLU A 136 -4.64 -18.17 15.38
CA GLU A 136 -4.46 -16.84 14.79
C GLU A 136 -4.26 -16.96 13.28
N GLN A 137 -5.14 -16.33 12.50
CA GLN A 137 -5.12 -16.30 11.05
C GLN A 137 -4.97 -14.85 10.59
N THR A 138 -4.27 -14.63 9.49
CA THR A 138 -4.09 -13.28 8.93
C THR A 138 -4.87 -13.13 7.63
N VAL A 139 -5.49 -11.96 7.45
CA VAL A 139 -6.21 -11.61 6.23
C VAL A 139 -5.69 -10.27 5.72
N SER A 140 -5.09 -10.28 4.54
CA SER A 140 -4.63 -9.08 3.83
C SER A 140 -5.69 -8.66 2.83
N VAL A 141 -6.10 -7.39 2.87
CA VAL A 141 -7.04 -6.80 1.92
C VAL A 141 -6.35 -5.68 1.17
N LYS A 142 -6.39 -5.76 -0.16
CA LYS A 142 -5.89 -4.76 -1.09
C LYS A 142 -7.06 -4.12 -1.82
N ALA A 143 -7.13 -2.79 -1.79
CA ALA A 143 -8.13 -2.01 -2.50
C ALA A 143 -7.48 -1.29 -3.69
N TYR A 144 -8.14 -1.35 -4.84
CA TYR A 144 -7.63 -0.81 -6.09
C TYR A 144 -8.62 0.19 -6.69
N TYR A 145 -8.09 1.28 -7.22
CA TYR A 145 -8.81 2.19 -8.10
C TYR A 145 -8.18 2.11 -9.48
N ASP A 146 -8.99 1.81 -10.50
CA ASP A 146 -8.52 1.64 -11.88
C ASP A 146 -7.24 0.77 -12.00
N ASN A 147 -7.23 -0.35 -11.27
CA ASN A 147 -6.11 -1.31 -11.17
C ASN A 147 -4.84 -0.82 -10.44
N VAL A 148 -4.83 0.40 -9.92
CA VAL A 148 -3.76 0.91 -9.07
C VAL A 148 -4.08 0.62 -7.62
N LEU A 149 -3.12 0.04 -6.89
CA LEU A 149 -3.26 -0.23 -5.46
C LEU A 149 -3.31 1.11 -4.70
N VAL A 150 -4.46 1.42 -4.09
CA VAL A 150 -4.68 2.70 -3.38
C VAL A 150 -4.66 2.55 -1.87
N ALA A 151 -4.96 1.35 -1.36
CA ALA A 151 -4.85 1.04 0.05
C ALA A 151 -4.67 -0.46 0.28
N GLN A 152 -4.02 -0.81 1.38
CA GLN A 152 -3.88 -2.18 1.85
C GLN A 152 -3.92 -2.18 3.38
N ASP A 153 -4.55 -3.20 3.96
CA ASP A 153 -4.45 -3.45 5.40
C ASP A 153 -4.37 -4.96 5.67
N THR A 154 -3.84 -5.34 6.83
CA THR A 154 -3.74 -6.73 7.26
C THR A 154 -4.34 -6.90 8.64
N PHE A 155 -5.19 -7.91 8.76
CA PHE A 155 -6.07 -8.16 9.88
C PHE A 155 -5.70 -9.49 10.54
N GLU A 156 -5.55 -9.50 11.87
CA GLU A 156 -5.35 -10.71 12.67
C GLU A 156 -6.70 -11.17 13.23
N LEU A 157 -7.07 -12.42 12.96
CA LEU A 157 -8.32 -13.05 13.34
C LEU A 157 -8.06 -14.27 14.22
N SER A 158 -8.75 -14.37 15.36
CA SER A 158 -8.71 -15.56 16.22
C SER A 158 -9.82 -16.52 15.81
N VAL A 159 -9.46 -17.67 15.24
CA VAL A 159 -10.39 -18.75 14.86
C VAL A 159 -10.48 -19.77 15.99
N THR A 160 -11.69 -20.00 16.50
CA THR A 160 -11.94 -20.97 17.57
C THR A 160 -12.05 -22.39 17.02
N PRO A 161 -11.50 -23.40 17.72
CA PRO A 161 -11.73 -24.80 17.37
C PRO A 161 -13.23 -25.13 17.38
N THR A 162 -13.71 -25.89 16.40
CA THR A 162 -15.05 -26.45 16.46
C THR A 162 -15.08 -27.49 17.59
N ASN A 163 -15.97 -27.31 18.57
CA ASN A 163 -16.21 -28.32 19.61
C ASN A 163 -16.78 -29.59 18.97
N GLN A 164 -15.90 -30.54 18.65
CA GLN A 164 -16.34 -31.90 18.38
C GLN A 164 -16.78 -32.53 19.71
N THR A 165 -18.08 -32.52 20.00
CA THR A 165 -18.65 -33.56 20.86
C THR A 165 -18.41 -34.88 20.14
N ALA A 166 -17.38 -35.60 20.58
CA ALA A 166 -17.22 -37.01 20.26
C ALA A 166 -18.53 -37.71 20.64
N GLN A 167 -19.22 -38.28 19.65
CA GLN A 167 -20.12 -39.38 19.93
C GLN A 167 -19.24 -40.52 20.44
N ASP A 168 -19.35 -40.78 21.74
CA ASP A 168 -18.94 -42.02 22.37
C ASP A 168 -20.01 -43.09 22.08
N PRO A 169 -19.72 -44.14 21.29
CA PRO A 169 -20.35 -45.42 21.49
C PRO A 169 -19.39 -46.31 22.28
N ALA A 170 -19.57 -46.33 23.60
CA ALA A 170 -19.01 -47.36 24.43
C ALA A 170 -19.55 -48.73 24.00
N ASN A 171 -18.71 -49.60 23.43
CA ASN A 171 -18.68 -51.00 23.87
C ASN A 171 -17.34 -51.71 23.63
N ARG A 172 -17.03 -52.54 24.62
CA ARG A 172 -15.78 -53.22 24.99
C ARG A 172 -15.46 -54.46 24.15
N GLY A 173 -14.17 -54.70 23.87
CA GLY A 173 -13.66 -55.97 23.30
C GLY A 173 -12.13 -56.09 23.19
N GLN A 174 -11.45 -56.27 24.32
CA GLN A 174 -10.26 -57.10 24.62
C GLN A 174 -9.06 -57.31 23.63
N ALA A 175 -7.85 -57.06 24.19
CA ALA A 175 -6.50 -57.64 23.94
C ALA A 175 -5.77 -57.26 22.62
N THR A 176 -4.45 -57.08 22.52
CA THR A 176 -3.28 -57.66 23.21
C THR A 176 -2.08 -56.69 23.22
N LYS A 177 -1.15 -56.95 24.15
CA LYS A 177 0.15 -56.29 24.37
C LYS A 177 1.22 -56.85 23.41
N THR A 178 2.02 -55.99 22.76
CA THR A 178 3.40 -56.32 22.32
C THR A 178 4.26 -55.06 22.30
N GLU A 179 5.40 -55.12 22.99
CA GLU A 179 6.50 -54.16 22.94
C GLU A 179 7.32 -54.36 21.66
N SER A 180 7.87 -53.30 21.07
CA SER A 180 9.24 -53.29 20.54
C SER A 180 9.70 -51.87 20.17
N SER A 181 11.01 -51.67 20.25
CA SER A 181 11.75 -50.41 20.20
C SER A 181 12.03 -49.90 18.78
N SER A 182 12.65 -48.70 18.74
CA SER A 182 13.31 -48.00 17.62
C SER A 182 12.46 -46.85 17.07
N GLY A 183 12.96 -45.65 16.81
CA GLY A 183 14.32 -45.12 16.86
C GLY A 183 14.31 -43.87 15.98
N GLY A 184 14.77 -42.74 16.52
CA GLY A 184 15.16 -41.55 15.76
C GLY A 184 14.05 -40.56 15.40
N THR A 185 14.30 -39.28 15.64
CA THR A 185 14.17 -38.23 14.62
C THR A 185 14.84 -36.95 15.10
N LEU A 186 15.49 -36.29 14.15
CA LEU A 186 16.44 -35.20 14.28
C LEU A 186 15.82 -33.94 14.91
N GLY A 187 16.63 -33.26 15.74
CA GLY A 187 16.39 -31.87 16.12
C GLY A 187 16.59 -30.95 14.92
N TRP A 188 15.56 -30.18 14.59
CA TRP A 188 15.64 -29.07 13.65
C TRP A 188 15.64 -27.76 14.44
N LEU A 189 16.72 -27.00 14.28
CA LEU A 189 16.86 -25.62 14.73
C LEU A 189 15.75 -24.76 14.12
N THR A 190 14.98 -24.07 14.95
CA THR A 190 14.07 -23.01 14.50
C THR A 190 14.88 -21.73 14.23
N PRO A 191 14.81 -21.13 13.03
CA PRO A 191 15.31 -19.78 12.83
C PRO A 191 14.30 -18.80 13.40
N LEU A 192 14.80 -17.99 14.34
CA LEU A 192 14.16 -16.84 14.95
C LEU A 192 13.76 -15.83 13.85
N LEU A 193 12.46 -15.72 13.55
CA LEU A 193 11.96 -14.71 12.61
C LEU A 193 11.61 -13.42 13.36
N LEU A 194 12.33 -12.37 12.96
CA LEU A 194 12.30 -11.01 13.45
C LEU A 194 10.89 -10.41 13.30
N LEU A 195 10.22 -10.14 14.42
CA LEU A 195 8.94 -9.40 14.44
C LEU A 195 9.19 -7.94 14.03
N ILE A 196 8.84 -7.59 12.79
CA ILE A 196 8.65 -6.18 12.41
C ILE A 196 7.28 -5.76 12.94
N SER A 197 7.31 -4.84 13.90
CA SER A 197 6.15 -4.17 14.47
C SER A 197 5.36 -3.45 13.37
N LEU A 198 4.19 -3.96 13.02
CA LEU A 198 3.15 -3.23 12.29
C LEU A 198 1.95 -3.00 13.22
N ARG A 199 1.37 -1.80 13.11
CA ARG A 199 0.45 -1.20 14.09
C ARG A 199 -0.76 -2.09 14.34
N LYS A 200 -0.91 -2.57 15.57
CA LYS A 200 -2.13 -3.24 16.07
C LYS A 200 -3.29 -2.26 16.04
N LYS A 201 -4.19 -2.35 15.05
CA LYS A 201 -5.52 -1.74 15.14
C LYS A 201 -6.48 -2.75 15.75
N LYS A 202 -6.80 -2.50 17.02
CA LYS A 202 -7.81 -3.23 17.79
C LYS A 202 -9.19 -2.90 17.22
N TYR A 203 -9.95 -3.93 16.86
CA TYR A 203 -11.29 -3.84 16.30
C TYR A 203 -12.22 -2.95 17.13
N ILE A 204 -12.88 -1.98 16.46
CA ILE A 204 -13.96 -1.18 17.04
C ILE A 204 -15.27 -1.88 16.69
N ARG A 205 -15.99 -2.26 17.75
CA ARG A 205 -17.26 -2.96 17.73
C ARG A 205 -18.39 -1.98 17.40
N THR A 206 -18.99 -2.04 16.22
CA THR A 206 -20.27 -1.38 15.95
C THR A 206 -21.40 -2.40 16.15
N ARG A 207 -22.07 -2.30 17.30
CA ARG A 207 -23.40 -2.93 17.50
C ARG A 207 -24.41 -2.13 16.68
N PHE A 208 -25.15 -2.78 15.79
CA PHE A 208 -26.47 -2.32 15.37
C PHE A 208 -27.52 -2.93 16.29
#